data_AF-A0A5N9B8M4-F1
#
_entry.id   AF-A0A5N9B8M4-F1
#
_cell.length_a   1.000
_cell.length_b   1.000
_cell.length_c   1.000
_cell.angle_alpha   90.00
_cell.angle_beta   90.00
_cell.angle_gamma   90.00
#
_symmetry.space_group_name_H-M   'P 1'
#
loop_
_entity.id
_entity.type
_entity.pdbx_description
1 polymer ?
#
loop_
_entity_poly.entity_id
_entity_poly.type
_entity_poly.pdbx_seq_one_letter_code
_entity_poly.pdbx_strand_id
1 'polypeptide(L)'
;MLEHRGFRWGYVFLTAAAYVSSEDVQALMKQAVEMFLNDEYSREIQGDSFEGQLYTQKKYELIGEIGGQRFDADLETESGKDKASFLVSEQTQGIGSSISMN
;
A
#
# COMPACT_ATOMS: atom_id res chain seq x y z
N MET A 1 -11.70 -9.56 10.11
CA MET A 1 -11.42 -10.84 9.41
C MET A 1 -11.70 -10.57 7.94
N LEU A 2 -10.67 -10.47 7.10
CA LEU A 2 -10.83 -10.27 5.65
C LEU A 2 -11.49 -11.52 5.07
N GLU A 3 -12.77 -11.45 4.71
CA GLU A 3 -13.40 -12.49 3.89
C GLU A 3 -12.72 -12.47 2.51
N HIS A 4 -11.86 -13.46 2.23
CA HIS A 4 -11.16 -13.59 0.96
C HIS A 4 -12.16 -13.91 -0.17
N ARG A 5 -12.74 -12.87 -0.78
CA ARG A 5 -13.61 -12.95 -1.96
C ARG A 5 -12.88 -13.33 -3.28
N GLY A 6 -11.76 -14.04 -3.20
CA GLY A 6 -10.99 -14.48 -4.38
C GLY A 6 -10.25 -13.38 -5.15
N PHE A 7 -10.30 -12.12 -4.70
CA PHE A 7 -9.55 -11.00 -5.29
C PHE A 7 -8.06 -11.10 -4.93
N ARG A 8 -7.19 -11.06 -5.95
CA ARG A 8 -5.74 -10.92 -5.75
C ARG A 8 -5.42 -9.44 -5.71
N TRP A 9 -4.57 -9.02 -4.78
CA TRP A 9 -4.11 -7.63 -4.69
C TRP A 9 -2.63 -7.59 -5.05
N GLY A 10 -2.28 -6.66 -5.95
CA GLY A 10 -0.92 -6.37 -6.35
C GLY A 10 -0.44 -5.08 -5.70
N TYR A 11 0.87 -4.97 -5.52
CA TYR A 11 1.51 -3.76 -5.04
C TYR A 11 2.85 -3.55 -5.71
N VAL A 12 3.24 -2.30 -5.87
CA VAL A 12 4.55 -1.90 -6.39
C VAL A 12 5.08 -0.75 -5.57
N PHE A 13 6.28 -0.91 -5.02
CA PHE A 13 6.98 0.17 -4.31
C PHE A 13 7.58 1.17 -5.29
N LEU A 14 7.25 2.44 -5.07
CA LEU A 14 7.87 3.58 -5.76
C LEU A 14 9.06 4.09 -4.95
N THR A 15 8.96 3.99 -3.63
CA THR A 15 10.03 4.27 -2.67
C THR A 15 9.87 3.31 -1.50
N ALA A 16 10.90 2.51 -1.24
CA ALA A 16 10.95 1.64 -0.07
C ALA A 16 11.53 2.43 1.10
N ALA A 17 10.95 2.23 2.29
CA ALA A 17 11.54 2.71 3.52
C ALA A 17 12.87 1.98 3.75
N ALA A 18 13.94 2.73 3.96
CA ALA A 18 15.30 2.21 4.09
C ALA A 18 15.53 1.50 5.44
N TYR A 19 14.77 1.86 6.47
CA TYR A 19 14.99 1.40 7.84
C TYR A 19 13.91 0.44 8.36
N VAL A 20 13.04 -0.05 7.47
CA VAL A 20 11.90 -0.88 7.83
C VAL A 20 12.15 -2.32 7.37
N SER A 21 11.87 -3.28 8.26
CA SER A 21 12.04 -4.70 7.98
C SER A 21 11.09 -5.19 6.88
N SER A 22 11.41 -6.32 6.24
CA SER A 22 10.53 -6.91 5.22
C SER A 22 9.15 -7.27 5.77
N GLU A 23 9.08 -7.74 7.01
CA GLU A 23 7.86 -8.10 7.72
C GLU A 23 6.99 -6.87 7.96
N ASP A 24 7.61 -5.78 8.41
CA ASP A 24 6.95 -4.50 8.64
C ASP A 24 6.45 -3.86 7.33
N VAL A 25 7.21 -3.99 6.24
CA VAL A 25 6.76 -3.58 4.91
C VAL A 25 5.52 -4.37 4.49
N GLN A 26 5.46 -5.68 4.75
CA GLN A 26 4.27 -6.48 4.49
C GLN A 26 3.08 -6.07 5.37
N ALA A 27 3.32 -5.72 6.64
CA ALA A 27 2.29 -5.21 7.54
C ALA A 27 1.72 -3.89 7.01
N LEU A 28 2.58 -2.94 6.63
CA LEU A 28 2.20 -1.66 6.03
C LEU A 28 1.30 -1.84 4.80
N MET A 29 1.65 -2.78 3.94
CA MET A 29 0.86 -3.08 2.75
C MET A 29 -0.53 -3.67 3.07
N LYS A 30 -0.62 -4.57 4.05
CA LYS A 30 -1.92 -5.12 4.48
C LYS A 30 -2.85 -4.00 4.96
N GLN A 31 -2.31 -3.07 5.74
CA GLN A 31 -3.04 -1.89 6.21
C GLN A 31 -3.54 -1.03 5.03
N ALA A 32 -2.72 -0.83 4.00
CA ALA A 32 -3.12 -0.06 2.82
C ALA A 32 -4.22 -0.74 1.98
N VAL A 33 -4.16 -2.07 1.82
CA VAL A 33 -5.22 -2.82 1.14
C VAL A 33 -6.53 -2.72 1.93
N GLU A 34 -6.48 -2.84 3.26
CA GLU A 34 -7.66 -2.63 4.10
C GLU A 34 -8.21 -1.21 3.96
N MET A 35 -7.35 -0.19 3.99
CA MET A 35 -7.77 1.20 3.77
C MET A 35 -8.43 1.38 2.40
N PHE A 36 -7.87 0.78 1.35
CA PHE A 36 -8.45 0.80 0.01
C PHE A 36 -9.86 0.19 0.00
N LEU A 37 -10.02 -1.00 0.59
CA LEU A 37 -11.29 -1.71 0.65
C LEU A 37 -12.35 -0.98 1.47
N ASN A 38 -11.93 -0.23 2.49
CA ASN A 38 -12.80 0.55 3.37
C ASN A 38 -12.98 2.00 2.92
N ASP A 39 -12.41 2.39 1.77
CA ASP A 39 -12.46 3.75 1.23
C ASP A 39 -11.85 4.84 2.17
N GLU A 40 -10.87 4.44 2.98
CA GLU A 40 -10.19 5.29 3.97
C GLU A 40 -9.11 6.18 3.33
N TYR A 41 -8.98 7.42 3.82
CA TYR A 41 -7.98 8.38 3.35
C TYR A 41 -6.69 8.37 4.16
N SER A 42 -6.76 8.09 5.46
CA SER A 42 -5.59 8.08 6.35
C SER A 42 -5.83 7.18 7.55
N ARG A 43 -4.74 6.58 8.05
CA ARG A 43 -4.72 5.71 9.23
C ARG A 43 -3.39 5.89 9.96
N GLU A 44 -3.44 6.00 11.28
CA GLU A 44 -2.24 5.84 12.12
C GLU A 44 -1.84 4.36 12.15
N ILE A 45 -0.56 4.10 12.02
CA ILE A 45 -0.02 2.74 11.91
C ILE A 45 1.15 2.55 12.86
N GLN A 46 1.29 1.33 13.35
CA GLN A 46 2.40 0.91 14.20
C GLN A 46 2.83 -0.48 13.74
N GLY A 47 4.12 -0.59 13.40
CA GLY A 47 4.81 -1.86 13.18
C GLY A 47 5.70 -2.20 14.36
N ASP A 48 6.54 -3.22 14.21
CA ASP A 48 7.47 -3.64 15.26
C ASP A 48 8.64 -2.65 15.39
N SER A 49 9.08 -2.08 14.26
CA SER A 49 10.24 -1.17 14.19
C SER A 49 9.90 0.28 13.82
N PHE A 50 8.62 0.60 13.67
CA PHE A 50 8.19 1.93 13.25
C PHE A 50 6.81 2.32 13.79
N GLU A 51 6.54 3.61 13.85
CA GLU A 51 5.20 4.19 13.96
C GLU A 51 5.00 5.27 12.89
N GLY A 52 3.76 5.64 12.58
CA GLY A 52 3.55 6.71 11.62
C GLY A 52 2.14 6.83 11.07
N GLN A 53 2.06 7.45 9.90
CA GLN A 53 0.81 7.73 9.22
C GLN A 53 0.84 7.19 7.80
N LEU A 54 -0.13 6.33 7.48
CA LEU A 54 -0.43 5.90 6.12
C LEU A 54 -1.57 6.75 5.57
N TYR A 55 -1.44 7.19 4.33
CA TYR A 55 -2.44 8.03 3.70
C TYR A 55 -2.47 7.88 2.18
N THR A 56 -3.58 8.34 1.60
CA THR A 56 -3.80 8.33 0.17
C THR A 56 -4.64 9.53 -0.24
N GLN A 57 -4.33 10.09 -1.41
CA GLN A 57 -5.17 11.11 -2.05
C GLN A 57 -6.22 10.49 -2.97
N LYS A 58 -6.38 9.15 -2.94
CA LYS A 58 -7.19 8.35 -3.89
C LYS A 58 -6.83 8.60 -5.36
N LYS A 59 -5.59 9.01 -5.60
CA LYS A 59 -5.06 9.23 -6.94
C LYS A 59 -4.62 7.90 -7.52
N TYR A 60 -5.15 7.57 -8.69
CA TYR A 60 -4.65 6.46 -9.50
C TYR A 60 -3.41 6.89 -10.29
N GLU A 61 -2.35 6.10 -10.23
CA GLU A 61 -1.12 6.33 -10.99
C GLU A 61 -0.79 5.10 -11.86
N LEU A 62 -0.14 5.35 -12.99
CA LEU A 62 0.30 4.33 -13.94
C LEU A 62 1.81 4.47 -14.14
N ILE A 63 2.54 3.38 -13.90
CA ILE A 63 3.99 3.30 -14.10
C ILE A 63 4.28 2.11 -14.99
N GLY A 64 4.71 2.40 -16.23
CA GLY A 64 4.77 1.39 -17.27
C GLY A 64 3.40 0.76 -17.50
N GLU A 65 3.31 -0.55 -17.35
CA GLU A 65 2.06 -1.31 -17.52
C GLU A 65 1.31 -1.54 -16.19
N ILE A 66 1.86 -1.07 -15.07
CA ILE A 66 1.29 -1.31 -13.74
C ILE A 66 0.59 -0.05 -13.26
N GLY A 67 -0.69 -0.16 -12.97
CA GLY A 67 -1.48 0.92 -12.38
C GLY A 67 -2.03 0.54 -11.01
N GLY A 68 -2.28 1.54 -10.19
CA GLY A 68 -2.90 1.39 -8.88
C GLY A 68 -3.15 2.72 -8.17
N GLN A 69 -3.91 2.66 -7.08
CA GLN A 69 -4.06 3.80 -6.18
C GLN A 69 -2.76 4.01 -5.40
N ARG A 70 -2.27 5.24 -5.37
CA ARG A 70 -1.08 5.61 -4.62
C ARG A 70 -1.37 5.71 -3.13
N PHE A 71 -0.50 5.11 -2.34
CA PHE A 71 -0.38 5.28 -0.91
C PHE A 71 1.01 5.82 -0.59
N ASP A 72 1.06 6.70 0.39
CA ASP A 72 2.28 7.26 0.94
C ASP A 72 2.25 7.02 2.47
N ALA A 73 3.40 6.76 3.05
CA ALA A 73 3.56 6.53 4.47
C ALA A 73 4.72 7.37 5.00
N ASP A 74 4.44 8.15 6.03
CA ASP A 74 5.43 8.89 6.80
C ASP A 74 5.71 8.09 8.08
N LEU A 75 6.96 7.66 8.25
CA LEU A 75 7.35 6.70 9.28
C LEU A 75 8.39 7.32 10.22
N GLU A 76 8.30 6.99 11.49
CA GLU A 76 9.33 7.25 12.50
C GLU A 76 9.89 5.92 12.98
N THR A 77 11.21 5.78 12.90
CA THR A 77 11.96 4.60 13.31
C THR A 77 13.01 5.00 14.34
N GLU A 78 13.64 4.01 15.01
CA GLU A 78 14.78 4.28 15.90
C GLU A 78 15.96 4.96 15.16
N SER A 79 16.07 4.78 13.85
CA SER A 79 17.10 5.39 13.00
C SER A 79 16.72 6.77 12.47
N GLY A 80 15.51 7.26 12.77
CA GLY A 80 14.99 8.55 12.34
C GLY A 80 13.74 8.43 11.45
N LYS A 81 13.40 9.55 10.81
CA LYS A 81 12.23 9.64 9.93
C LYS A 81 12.51 8.94 8.60
N ASP A 82 11.52 8.22 8.10
CA ASP A 82 11.56 7.51 6.83
C ASP A 82 10.26 7.72 6.05
N LYS A 83 10.26 7.41 4.75
CA LYS A 83 9.09 7.53 3.89
C LYS A 83 8.99 6.34 2.95
N ALA A 84 7.78 5.80 2.82
CA ALA A 84 7.46 4.81 1.81
C ALA A 84 6.36 5.31 0.88
N SER A 85 6.40 4.89 -0.38
CA SER A 85 5.29 5.10 -1.31
C SER A 85 5.12 3.90 -2.21
N PHE A 86 3.87 3.54 -2.49
CA PHE A 86 3.54 2.34 -3.24
C PHE A 86 2.16 2.45 -3.89
N LEU A 87 1.95 1.65 -4.94
CA LEU A 87 0.68 1.51 -5.61
C LEU A 87 -0.04 0.26 -5.10
N VAL A 88 -1.35 0.34 -4.90
CA VAL A 88 -2.23 -0.78 -4.58
C VAL A 88 -3.22 -0.98 -5.73
N SER A 89 -3.32 -2.19 -6.25
CA SER A 89 -4.30 -2.51 -7.29
C SER A 89 -4.93 -3.89 -7.15
N GLU A 90 -6.15 -4.00 -7.62
CA GLU A 90 -6.82 -5.29 -7.79
C GLU A 90 -6.25 -5.99 -9.02
N GLN A 91 -5.82 -7.23 -8.85
CA GLN A 91 -5.30 -8.11 -9.91
C GLN A 91 -6.38 -9.16 -10.23
N THR A 92 -7.23 -8.87 -11.22
CA THR A 92 -8.16 -9.88 -11.76
C THR A 92 -7.41 -10.88 -12.64
N GLN A 93 -7.83 -12.15 -12.64
CA GLN A 93 -7.16 -13.23 -13.38
C GLN A 93 -7.16 -12.97 -14.89
N GLY A 94 -6.10 -12.35 -15.39
CA GLY A 94 -5.83 -12.13 -16.80
C GLY A 94 -4.57 -11.30 -16.90
N ILE A 95 -3.55 -11.87 -17.54
CA ILE A 95 -2.25 -11.27 -17.88
C ILE A 95 -2.32 -9.75 -17.97
N GLY A 96 -1.78 -9.04 -16.97
CA GLY A 96 -1.67 -7.59 -16.96
C GLY A 96 -3.01 -6.84 -16.91
N SER A 97 -3.05 -5.80 -16.07
CA SER A 97 -3.81 -4.58 -16.37
C SER A 97 -5.24 -4.71 -16.92
N SER A 98 -6.09 -5.55 -16.32
CA SER A 98 -7.54 -5.35 -16.45
C SER A 98 -8.01 -4.43 -15.34
N ILE A 99 -7.88 -3.12 -15.59
CA ILE A 99 -8.44 -2.06 -14.75
C ILE A 99 -9.97 -2.24 -14.74
N SER A 100 -10.53 -2.60 -13.59
CA SER A 100 -11.96 -2.43 -13.34
C SER A 100 -12.23 -0.93 -13.20
N MET A 101 -12.75 -0.31 -14.26
CA MET A 101 -13.34 1.02 -14.17
C MET A 101 -14.76 0.84 -13.63
N ASN A 102 -14.96 1.23 -12.37
CA ASN A 102 -16.30 1.57 -11.86
C ASN A 102 -16.64 3.01 -12.29
#